data_AF-A0A2D8Q981-F1
#
_entry.id   AF-A0A2D8Q981-F1
#
_cell.length_a   1.000
_cell.length_b   1.000
_cell.length_c   1.000
_cell.angle_alpha   90.00
_cell.angle_beta   90.00
_cell.angle_gamma   90.00
#
_symmetry.space_group_name_H-M   'P 1'
#
loop_
_entity.id
_entity.type
_entity.pdbx_description
1 polymer ?
#
loop_
_entity_poly.entity_id
_entity_poly.type
_entity_poly.pdbx_seq_one_letter_code
_entity_poly.pdbx_strand_id
1 'polypeptide(L)'
;MRSYRQKPHSIGCPACGRRDSRQKTSCLSGPLTMNVAFGRLSDEWCVVAVLAAAQILDRVQAMPGGMETVVGERGFRLSGGERQRIAIARALYGAPAVLLLDEAGSALDPATEESILDGIRRLADRVTVIAVTHRPAVIRPGDTVITLAGCGSPVMQEDMG
;
A
#
# COMPACT_ATOMS: atom_id res chain seq x y z
N MET A 1 -12.27 -35.59 -1.59
CA MET A 1 -11.59 -34.94 -0.45
C MET A 1 -10.09 -35.19 -0.57
N ARG A 2 -9.32 -34.21 -1.08
CA ARG A 2 -7.84 -34.26 -1.07
C ARG A 2 -7.32 -33.25 -0.05
N SER A 3 -6.62 -33.74 0.96
CA SER A 3 -6.05 -32.95 2.05
C SER A 3 -4.86 -32.13 1.55
N TYR A 4 -4.90 -30.81 1.79
CA TYR A 4 -3.80 -29.91 1.48
C TYR A 4 -2.77 -29.99 2.62
N ARG A 5 -1.68 -30.72 2.38
CA ARG A 5 -0.54 -30.81 3.30
C ARG A 5 0.26 -29.49 3.20
N GLN A 6 0.15 -28.63 4.21
CA GLN A 6 0.99 -27.43 4.34
C GLN A 6 2.47 -27.85 4.51
N LYS A 7 3.35 -27.32 3.65
CA LYS A 7 4.81 -27.42 3.77
C LYS A 7 5.40 -26.08 4.25
N PRO A 8 6.53 -26.10 4.97
CA PRO A 8 6.98 -24.97 5.79
C PRO A 8 7.64 -23.84 5.00
N HIS A 9 7.66 -22.69 5.66
CA HIS A 9 8.11 -21.37 5.25
C HIS A 9 9.51 -21.34 4.60
N SER A 10 9.55 -21.21 3.27
CA SER A 10 10.64 -20.55 2.55
C SER A 10 10.06 -19.87 1.31
N ILE A 11 9.84 -18.56 1.40
CA ILE A 11 9.20 -17.76 0.34
C ILE A 11 10.28 -17.29 -0.63
N GLY A 12 10.51 -18.09 -1.67
CA GLY A 12 11.32 -17.73 -2.83
C GLY A 12 10.82 -18.48 -4.06
N CYS A 13 10.90 -17.86 -5.23
CA CYS A 13 10.53 -18.52 -6.49
C CYS A 13 11.44 -19.75 -6.70
N PRO A 14 10.91 -20.98 -6.76
CA PRO A 14 11.73 -22.19 -6.87
C PRO A 14 12.50 -22.28 -8.18
N ALA A 15 12.09 -21.53 -9.22
CA ALA A 15 12.74 -21.52 -10.53
C ALA A 15 13.95 -20.58 -10.63
N CYS A 16 13.98 -19.48 -9.85
CA CYS A 16 15.04 -18.47 -9.97
C CYS A 16 15.65 -18.00 -8.65
N GLY A 17 15.21 -18.54 -7.51
CA GLY A 17 15.74 -18.19 -6.19
C GLY A 17 15.45 -16.77 -5.73
N ARG A 18 14.67 -15.97 -6.49
CA ARG A 18 14.31 -14.61 -6.09
C ARG A 18 13.45 -14.65 -4.83
N ARG A 19 13.88 -13.87 -3.83
CA ARG A 19 13.15 -13.64 -2.59
C ARG A 19 11.94 -12.75 -2.85
N ASP A 20 10.91 -12.97 -2.04
CA ASP A 20 9.76 -12.08 -1.88
C ASP A 20 10.20 -10.62 -1.69
N SER A 21 9.83 -9.76 -2.63
CA SER A 21 10.26 -8.35 -2.72
C SER A 21 9.17 -7.39 -2.28
N ARG A 22 8.49 -7.71 -1.17
CA ARG A 22 7.53 -6.80 -0.51
C ARG A 22 8.07 -5.38 -0.37
N GLN A 23 7.18 -4.40 -0.53
CA GLN A 23 7.50 -3.00 -0.27
C GLN A 23 7.99 -2.81 1.17
N LYS A 24 9.28 -2.50 1.33
CA LYS A 24 9.84 -2.08 2.62
C LYS A 24 9.54 -0.61 2.83
N THR A 25 8.50 -0.33 3.59
CA THR A 25 8.10 1.03 3.90
C THR A 25 9.03 1.65 4.93
N SER A 26 9.81 2.66 4.52
CA SER A 26 10.64 3.46 5.42
C SER A 26 9.94 4.77 5.80
N CYS A 27 10.04 5.11 7.09
CA CYS A 27 9.67 6.42 7.62
C CYS A 27 10.94 7.15 8.01
N LEU A 28 10.98 8.46 7.75
CA LEU A 28 12.06 9.33 8.19
C LEU A 28 11.89 9.61 9.69
N SER A 29 13.01 9.83 10.39
CA SER A 29 12.96 10.33 11.76
C SER A 29 12.44 11.77 11.74
N GLY A 30 11.26 12.00 12.29
CA GLY A 30 10.62 13.33 12.26
C GLY A 30 9.09 13.27 12.38
N PRO A 31 8.41 14.43 12.31
CA PRO A 31 6.95 14.52 12.38
C PRO A 31 6.23 13.68 11.32
N LEU A 32 4.98 13.29 11.59
CA LEU A 32 4.13 12.61 10.61
C LEU A 32 3.81 13.53 9.42
N THR A 33 3.57 14.82 9.65
CA THR A 33 3.39 15.82 8.58
C THR A 33 4.53 15.78 7.57
N MET A 34 5.78 15.78 8.04
CA MET A 34 6.97 15.65 7.19
C MET A 34 7.00 14.32 6.44
N ASN A 35 6.63 13.22 7.09
CA ASN A 35 6.58 11.91 6.46
C ASN A 35 5.49 11.82 5.38
N VAL A 36 4.38 12.57 5.50
CA VAL A 36 3.32 12.61 4.48
C VAL A 36 3.70 13.56 3.34
N ALA A 37 4.07 14.81 3.65
CA ALA A 37 4.40 15.82 2.63
C ALA A 37 5.71 15.51 1.89
N PHE A 38 6.66 14.87 2.58
CA PHE A 38 7.92 14.36 2.05
C PHE A 38 8.71 15.40 1.23
N GLY A 39 9.01 16.53 1.88
CA GLY A 39 9.79 17.62 1.28
C GLY A 39 8.97 18.60 0.42
N ARG A 40 7.66 18.38 0.28
CA ARG A 40 6.73 19.37 -0.30
C ARG A 40 6.25 20.35 0.78
N LEU A 41 5.75 21.51 0.33
CA LEU A 41 5.04 22.43 1.22
C LEU A 41 3.85 21.69 1.85
N SER A 42 3.79 21.70 3.17
CA SER A 42 2.74 21.02 3.92
C SER A 42 1.55 21.96 4.13
N ASP A 43 0.44 21.67 3.49
CA ASP A 43 -0.89 22.17 3.86
C ASP A 43 -1.59 21.14 4.78
N GLU A 44 -2.03 21.59 5.96
CA GLU A 44 -2.70 20.77 6.96
C GLU A 44 -3.96 20.10 6.43
N TRP A 45 -4.78 20.82 5.65
CA TRP A 45 -5.99 20.26 5.05
C TRP A 45 -5.67 19.14 4.08
N CYS A 46 -4.64 19.33 3.25
CA CYS A 46 -4.19 18.28 2.33
C CYS A 46 -3.66 17.06 3.10
N VAL A 47 -2.90 17.27 4.18
CA VAL A 47 -2.38 16.17 5.02
C VAL A 47 -3.53 15.38 5.63
N VAL A 48 -4.52 16.07 6.22
CA VAL A 48 -5.71 15.44 6.80
C VAL A 48 -6.47 14.63 5.76
N ALA A 49 -6.69 15.20 4.56
CA ALA A 49 -7.41 14.55 3.48
C ALA A 49 -6.73 13.23 3.05
N VAL A 50 -5.41 13.22 2.88
CA VAL A 50 -4.70 12.00 2.47
C VAL A 50 -4.57 10.97 3.59
N LEU A 51 -4.48 11.42 4.85
CA LEU A 51 -4.51 10.52 6.00
C LEU A 51 -5.89 9.84 6.16
N ALA A 52 -6.97 10.57 5.84
CA ALA A 52 -8.32 10.01 5.79
C ALA A 52 -8.47 9.00 4.64
N ALA A 53 -8.00 9.36 3.44
CA ALA A 53 -8.02 8.47 2.28
C ALA A 53 -7.22 7.17 2.53
N ALA A 54 -6.13 7.25 3.29
CA ALA A 54 -5.32 6.10 3.69
C ALA A 54 -5.82 5.40 4.98
N GLN A 55 -6.99 5.77 5.51
CA GLN A 55 -7.60 5.19 6.70
C GLN A 55 -6.68 5.10 7.91
N ILE A 56 -5.94 6.18 8.18
CA ILE A 56 -5.07 6.29 9.35
C ILE A 56 -5.27 7.57 10.14
N LEU A 57 -6.13 8.48 9.68
CA LEU A 57 -6.38 9.76 10.34
C LEU A 57 -6.75 9.61 11.81
N ASP A 58 -7.76 8.80 12.14
CA ASP A 58 -8.20 8.59 13.53
C ASP A 58 -7.06 8.05 14.41
N ARG A 59 -6.24 7.17 13.82
CA ARG A 59 -5.08 6.61 14.52
C ARG A 59 -4.02 7.67 14.77
N VAL A 60 -3.76 8.57 13.81
CA VAL A 60 -2.85 9.71 13.98
C VAL A 60 -3.39 10.69 15.02
N GLN A 61 -4.68 11.01 15.00
CA GLN A 61 -5.31 11.90 15.96
C GLN A 61 -5.27 11.35 17.40
N ALA A 62 -5.32 10.03 17.56
CA ALA A 62 -5.18 9.37 18.85
C ALA A 62 -3.73 9.32 19.38
N MET A 63 -2.73 9.73 18.59
CA MET A 63 -1.34 9.81 19.08
C MET A 63 -1.13 11.05 19.96
N PRO A 64 -0.26 11.00 20.98
CA PRO A 64 -0.05 12.11 21.91
C PRO A 64 0.34 13.45 21.25
N GLY A 65 0.98 13.41 20.07
CA GLY A 65 1.35 14.61 19.31
C GLY A 65 0.53 14.82 18.04
N GLY A 66 -0.52 14.03 17.80
CA GLY A 66 -1.28 14.09 16.55
C GLY A 66 -0.38 13.98 15.32
N MET A 67 -0.56 14.89 14.36
CA MET A 67 0.25 14.99 13.14
C MET A 67 1.71 15.42 13.40
N GLU A 68 2.00 16.01 14.55
CA GLU A 68 3.35 16.39 14.98
C GLU A 68 4.06 15.28 15.75
N THR A 69 3.43 14.11 15.88
CA THR A 69 4.07 12.94 16.48
C THR A 69 5.33 12.58 15.70
N VAL A 70 6.47 12.61 16.38
CA VAL A 70 7.76 12.21 15.81
C VAL A 70 7.81 10.68 15.71
N VAL A 71 8.02 10.15 14.50
CA VAL A 71 8.20 8.71 14.23
C VAL A 71 9.67 8.41 13.89
N GLY A 72 10.15 7.17 14.09
CA GLY A 72 11.53 6.75 13.77
C GLY A 72 12.24 6.02 14.91
N GLU A 73 13.58 5.84 14.82
CA GLU A 73 14.39 5.06 15.76
C GLU A 73 14.27 5.51 17.24
N ARG A 74 14.04 6.80 17.48
CA ARG A 74 13.84 7.37 18.82
C ARG A 74 12.44 7.96 19.01
N GLY A 75 11.55 7.75 18.05
CA GLY A 75 10.20 8.29 18.04
C GLY A 75 9.12 7.27 18.36
N PHE A 76 7.86 7.64 18.11
CA PHE A 76 6.71 6.76 18.18
C PHE A 76 6.88 5.57 17.24
N ARG A 77 6.68 4.36 17.78
CA ARG A 77 6.81 3.12 17.01
C ARG A 77 5.51 2.82 16.28
N LEU A 78 5.61 2.83 14.95
CA LEU A 78 4.54 2.39 14.06
C LEU A 78 4.62 0.87 13.85
N SER A 79 3.47 0.23 13.69
CA SER A 79 3.31 -1.12 13.17
C SER A 79 3.62 -1.18 11.65
N GLY A 80 3.69 -2.38 11.09
CA GLY A 80 3.88 -2.57 9.64
C GLY A 80 2.75 -1.93 8.82
N GLY A 81 1.50 -2.21 9.18
CA GLY A 81 0.34 -1.66 8.50
C GLY A 81 0.19 -0.13 8.66
N GLU A 82 0.59 0.43 9.80
CA GLU A 82 0.60 1.90 9.97
C GLU A 82 1.65 2.57 9.06
N ARG A 83 2.86 2.00 8.97
CA ARG A 83 3.87 2.51 8.03
C ARG A 83 3.38 2.44 6.59
N GLN A 84 2.72 1.35 6.22
CA GLN A 84 2.16 1.15 4.89
C GLN A 84 1.10 2.21 4.56
N ARG A 85 0.16 2.45 5.47
CA ARG A 85 -0.85 3.51 5.33
C ARG A 85 -0.24 4.92 5.25
N ILE A 86 0.82 5.21 6.01
CA ILE A 86 1.55 6.48 5.87
C ILE A 86 2.21 6.61 4.49
N ALA A 87 2.76 5.53 3.92
CA ALA A 87 3.31 5.59 2.57
C ALA A 87 2.24 5.76 1.49
N ILE A 88 1.06 5.17 1.68
CA ILE A 88 -0.09 5.41 0.79
C ILE A 88 -0.49 6.88 0.87
N ALA A 89 -0.66 7.44 2.07
CA ALA A 89 -0.94 8.86 2.25
C ALA A 89 0.12 9.76 1.59
N ARG A 90 1.41 9.42 1.75
CA ARG A 90 2.54 10.10 1.09
C ARG A 90 2.45 10.04 -0.43
N ALA A 91 2.10 8.88 -0.99
CA ALA A 91 1.95 8.72 -2.44
C ALA A 91 0.80 9.57 -2.98
N LEU A 92 -0.34 9.59 -2.26
CA LEU A 92 -1.51 10.40 -2.61
C LEU A 92 -1.27 11.91 -2.46
N TYR A 93 -0.45 12.33 -1.49
CA TYR A 93 -0.16 13.74 -1.23
C TYR A 93 0.44 14.47 -2.44
N GLY A 94 1.21 13.75 -3.27
CA GLY A 94 1.77 14.31 -4.49
C GLY A 94 0.75 14.56 -5.62
N ALA A 95 -0.53 14.22 -5.42
CA ALA A 95 -1.57 14.22 -6.46
C ALA A 95 -1.06 13.58 -7.78
N PRO A 96 -0.58 12.32 -7.74
CA PRO A 96 0.10 11.73 -8.87
C PRO A 96 -0.88 11.44 -10.00
N ALA A 97 -0.45 11.62 -11.26
CA ALA A 97 -1.21 11.14 -12.41
C ALA A 97 -1.22 9.60 -12.50
N VAL A 98 -0.17 8.95 -11.98
CA VAL A 98 -0.03 7.49 -11.94
C VAL A 98 0.39 7.04 -10.53
N LEU A 99 -0.37 6.12 -9.94
CA LEU A 99 -0.11 5.52 -8.64
C LEU A 99 0.27 4.04 -8.82
N LEU A 100 1.50 3.69 -8.48
CA LEU A 100 2.00 2.31 -8.48
C LEU A 100 1.96 1.72 -7.06
N LEU A 101 1.28 0.60 -6.90
CA LEU A 101 1.15 -0.12 -5.63
C LEU A 101 1.80 -1.50 -5.76
N ASP A 102 2.97 -1.68 -5.16
CA ASP A 102 3.72 -2.94 -5.20
C ASP A 102 3.49 -3.75 -3.92
N GLU A 103 2.61 -4.76 -3.99
CA GLU A 103 2.20 -5.60 -2.86
C GLU A 103 1.78 -4.77 -1.61
N ALA A 104 1.11 -3.65 -1.87
CA ALA A 104 0.82 -2.59 -0.90
C ALA A 104 -0.22 -2.95 0.19
N GLY A 105 -0.74 -4.18 0.19
CA GLY A 105 -1.59 -4.71 1.28
C GLY A 105 -1.03 -5.93 1.99
N SER A 106 0.22 -6.33 1.70
CA SER A 106 0.82 -7.51 2.34
C SER A 106 1.01 -7.38 3.87
N ALA A 107 1.08 -6.16 4.41
CA ALA A 107 1.11 -5.90 5.84
C ALA A 107 -0.24 -5.45 6.43
N LEU A 108 -1.31 -5.51 5.63
CA LEU A 108 -2.69 -5.21 6.01
C LEU A 108 -3.53 -6.50 6.06
N ASP A 109 -4.56 -6.49 6.91
CA ASP A 109 -5.60 -7.50 6.84
C ASP A 109 -6.49 -7.28 5.59
N PRO A 110 -7.17 -8.32 5.09
CA PRO A 110 -7.92 -8.24 3.83
C PRO A 110 -9.00 -7.15 3.81
N ALA A 111 -9.70 -6.94 4.92
CA ALA A 111 -10.79 -5.96 4.98
C ALA A 111 -10.25 -4.52 4.90
N THR A 112 -9.14 -4.24 5.61
CA THR A 112 -8.45 -2.95 5.52
C THR A 112 -7.88 -2.72 4.12
N GLU A 113 -7.26 -3.75 3.50
CA GLU A 113 -6.72 -3.67 2.14
C GLU A 113 -7.81 -3.32 1.12
N GLU A 114 -8.94 -4.02 1.16
CA GLU A 114 -10.08 -3.77 0.30
C GLU A 114 -10.62 -2.34 0.46
N SER A 115 -10.83 -1.91 1.70
CA SER A 115 -11.41 -0.60 2.00
C SER A 115 -10.52 0.56 1.55
N ILE A 116 -9.20 0.43 1.70
CA ILE A 116 -8.24 1.44 1.22
C ILE A 116 -8.24 1.50 -0.31
N LEU A 117 -8.22 0.35 -0.98
CA LEU A 117 -8.21 0.32 -2.44
C LEU A 117 -9.51 0.86 -3.03
N ASP A 118 -10.64 0.64 -2.37
CA ASP A 118 -11.90 1.28 -2.75
C ASP A 118 -11.86 2.81 -2.58
N GLY A 119 -11.20 3.29 -1.53
CA GLY A 119 -10.92 4.71 -1.37
C GLY A 119 -10.06 5.27 -2.50
N ILE A 120 -9.00 4.56 -2.88
CA ILE A 120 -8.11 4.95 -3.98
C ILE A 120 -8.84 4.88 -5.34
N ARG A 121 -9.69 3.88 -5.57
CA ARG A 121 -10.49 3.74 -6.80
C ARG A 121 -11.45 4.90 -7.00
N ARG A 122 -11.95 5.53 -5.94
CA ARG A 122 -12.75 6.77 -6.06
C ARG A 122 -11.95 7.94 -6.65
N LEU A 123 -10.62 7.83 -6.69
CA LEU A 123 -9.72 8.79 -7.33
C LEU A 123 -9.40 8.40 -8.78
N ALA A 124 -9.96 7.30 -9.30
CA ALA A 124 -9.63 6.75 -10.63
C ALA A 124 -9.90 7.73 -11.78
N ASP A 125 -10.88 8.64 -11.63
CA ASP A 125 -11.17 9.67 -12.63
C ASP A 125 -10.02 10.67 -12.82
N ARG A 126 -9.05 10.69 -11.89
CA ARG A 126 -7.93 11.63 -11.89
C ARG A 126 -6.57 10.93 -11.84
N VAL A 127 -6.53 9.66 -11.46
CA VAL A 127 -5.30 8.91 -11.18
C VAL A 127 -5.38 7.53 -11.83
N THR A 128 -4.40 7.20 -12.67
CA THR A 128 -4.23 5.82 -13.14
C THR A 128 -3.59 4.98 -12.04
N VAL A 129 -4.26 3.92 -11.61
CA VAL A 129 -3.77 3.02 -10.56
C VAL A 129 -3.22 1.74 -11.18
N ILE A 130 -1.97 1.41 -10.89
CA ILE A 130 -1.34 0.15 -11.27
C ILE A 130 -1.00 -0.59 -9.98
N ALA A 131 -1.62 -1.76 -9.76
CA ALA A 131 -1.39 -2.56 -8.56
C ALA A 131 -0.77 -3.91 -8.92
N VAL A 132 0.29 -4.29 -8.21
CA VAL A 132 0.91 -5.60 -8.26
C VAL A 132 0.49 -6.36 -7.00
N THR A 133 -0.19 -7.49 -7.17
CA THR A 133 -0.64 -8.31 -6.05
C THR A 133 -0.61 -9.80 -6.41
N HIS A 134 -0.28 -10.62 -5.43
CA HIS A 134 -0.45 -12.07 -5.49
C HIS A 134 -1.79 -12.54 -4.88
N ARG A 135 -2.69 -11.59 -4.54
CA ARG A 135 -4.01 -11.84 -3.97
C ARG A 135 -5.09 -11.51 -5.01
N PRO A 136 -5.65 -12.51 -5.70
CA PRO A 136 -6.70 -12.26 -6.70
C PRO A 136 -7.98 -11.64 -6.12
N ALA A 137 -8.23 -11.81 -4.82
CA ALA A 137 -9.43 -11.31 -4.14
C ALA A 137 -9.59 -9.77 -4.20
N VAL A 138 -8.53 -9.05 -4.56
CA VAL A 138 -8.55 -7.59 -4.63
C VAL A 138 -8.90 -7.06 -6.03
N ILE A 139 -8.96 -7.94 -7.03
CA ILE A 139 -9.34 -7.63 -8.41
C ILE A 139 -10.85 -7.46 -8.49
N ARG A 140 -11.32 -6.40 -9.17
CA ARG A 140 -12.75 -6.12 -9.38
C ARG A 140 -13.14 -6.19 -10.86
N PRO A 141 -14.44 -6.37 -11.17
CA PRO A 141 -14.93 -6.25 -12.54
C PRO A 141 -14.54 -4.89 -13.13
N GLY A 142 -14.02 -4.89 -14.36
CA GLY A 142 -13.52 -3.70 -15.05
C GLY A 142 -12.04 -3.37 -14.80
N ASP A 143 -11.34 -4.09 -13.91
CA ASP A 143 -9.89 -3.97 -13.79
C ASP A 143 -9.20 -4.69 -14.97
N THR A 144 -8.25 -4.03 -15.64
CA THR A 144 -7.38 -4.71 -16.61
C THR A 144 -6.34 -5.56 -15.89
N VAL A 145 -6.33 -6.87 -16.14
CA VAL A 145 -5.43 -7.82 -15.46
C VAL A 145 -4.33 -8.31 -16.38
N ILE A 146 -3.08 -8.08 -15.97
CA ILE A 146 -1.89 -8.61 -16.65
C ILE A 146 -1.25 -9.68 -15.77
N THR A 147 -1.24 -10.91 -16.24
CA THR A 147 -0.62 -12.03 -15.51
C THR A 147 0.82 -12.21 -16.00
N LEU A 148 1.79 -12.10 -15.09
CA LEU A 148 3.18 -12.41 -15.41
C LEU A 148 3.42 -13.92 -15.21
N ALA A 149 3.50 -14.67 -16.30
CA ALA A 149 3.98 -16.05 -16.27
C ALA A 149 5.52 -16.07 -16.10
N GLY A 150 6.08 -17.17 -15.58
CA GLY A 150 7.49 -17.30 -15.18
C GLY A 150 8.53 -16.70 -16.15
N CYS A 151 9.71 -16.36 -15.61
CA CYS A 151 10.83 -15.74 -16.34
C CYS A 151 10.48 -14.51 -17.21
N GLY A 152 9.41 -13.78 -16.89
CA GLY A 152 9.17 -12.42 -17.39
C GLY A 152 8.43 -12.32 -18.72
N SER A 153 7.71 -13.36 -19.14
CA SER A 153 6.81 -13.24 -20.30
C SER A 153 5.42 -12.77 -19.83
N PRO A 154 5.02 -11.52 -20.13
CA PRO A 154 3.68 -11.05 -19.78
C PRO A 154 2.65 -11.80 -20.62
N VAL A 155 1.62 -12.31 -19.96
CA VAL A 155 0.42 -12.85 -20.59
C VAL A 155 -0.72 -11.89 -20.25
N MET A 156 -1.22 -11.18 -21.25
CA MET A 156 -2.43 -10.39 -21.12
C MET A 156 -3.61 -11.36 -21.02
N GLN A 157 -4.44 -11.21 -20.01
CA GLN A 157 -5.69 -11.96 -19.91
C GLN A 157 -6.82 -10.95 -20.05
N GLU A 158 -7.61 -11.07 -21.12
CA GLU A 158 -8.74 -10.17 -21.36
C GLU A 158 -9.89 -10.49 -20.40
N ASP A 159 -10.49 -9.41 -19.90
CA ASP A 159 -11.71 -9.26 -19.11
C ASP A 159 -12.25 -10.49 -18.36
N MET A 160 -12.09 -10.47 -17.04
CA MET A 160 -13.06 -11.13 -16.16
C MET A 160 -14.29 -10.22 -16.05
N GLY A 161 -15.28 -10.50 -16.90
CA GLY A 161 -16.58 -9.83 -16.92
C GLY A 161 -17.33 -9.91 -15.60
#